data_AF-A0A484IBN1-F1
#
_entry.id   AF-A0A484IBN1-F1
#
_cell.length_a   1.000
_cell.length_b   1.000
_cell.length_c   1.000
_cell.angle_alpha   90.00
_cell.angle_beta   90.00
_cell.angle_gamma   90.00
#
_symmetry.space_group_name_H-M   'P 1'
#
loop_
_entity.id
_entity.type
_entity.pdbx_description
1 polymer ?
#
loop_
_entity_poly.entity_id
_entity_poly.type
_entity_poly.pdbx_seq_one_letter_code
_entity_poly.pdbx_strand_id
1 'polypeptide(L)'
;MLIYDSLVTYREFYCHYAQKLLEELNEVVLIVPFYETLGSVREMLSIGHRAIDVEEQENLKNLFIHDSVDEYFGNEIVMDSRKKILNEAIENGKEGFSVVADMGSFFFQRSCQKVVRV
;
A
#
# COMPACT_ATOMS: atom_id res chain seq x y z
N MET A 1 5.27 10.82 -9.87
CA MET A 1 4.74 9.58 -10.45
C MET A 1 5.91 8.80 -11.02
N LEU A 2 6.14 7.58 -10.55
CA LEU A 2 7.15 6.68 -11.10
C LEU A 2 6.46 5.72 -12.06
N ILE A 3 7.09 5.43 -13.20
CA ILE A 3 6.61 4.44 -14.16
C ILE A 3 7.65 3.33 -14.17
N TYR A 4 7.22 2.12 -13.80
CA TYR A 4 8.06 0.94 -13.82
C TYR A 4 7.95 0.25 -15.17
N ASP A 5 9.07 -0.26 -15.66
CA ASP A 5 9.18 -1.03 -16.89
C ASP A 5 8.57 -2.44 -16.76
N SER A 6 8.52 -2.96 -15.53
CA SER A 6 7.94 -4.27 -15.23
C SER A 6 7.36 -4.35 -13.82
N LEU A 7 6.50 -5.35 -13.60
CA LEU A 7 5.98 -5.67 -12.26
C LEU A 7 7.09 -6.14 -11.31
N VAL A 8 8.16 -6.74 -11.84
CA VAL A 8 9.31 -7.18 -11.04
C VAL A 8 10.01 -5.97 -10.41
N THR A 9 10.27 -4.94 -11.20
CA THR A 9 10.88 -3.69 -10.73
C THR A 9 10.01 -2.99 -9.69
N TYR A 10 8.68 -3.00 -9.89
CA TYR A 10 7.74 -2.46 -8.90
C TYR A 10 7.81 -3.23 -7.57
N ARG A 11 7.85 -4.57 -7.61
CA ARG A 11 8.01 -5.44 -6.44
C ARG A 11 9.30 -5.18 -5.68
N GLU A 12 10.41 -5.14 -6.40
CA GLU A 12 11.72 -4.82 -5.80
C GLU A 12 11.69 -3.46 -5.11
N PHE A 13 11.09 -2.45 -5.76
CA PHE A 13 10.93 -1.12 -5.18
C PHE A 13 10.12 -1.14 -3.89
N TYR A 14 8.89 -1.67 -3.90
CA TYR A 14 8.04 -1.57 -2.72
C TYR A 14 8.54 -2.45 -1.58
N CYS A 15 9.13 -3.61 -1.85
CA CYS A 15 9.72 -4.46 -0.81
C CYS A 15 10.92 -3.77 -0.15
N HIS A 16 11.84 -3.23 -0.96
CA HIS A 16 12.98 -2.49 -0.44
C HIS A 16 12.55 -1.25 0.36
N TYR A 17 11.59 -0.49 -0.17
CA TYR A 17 11.10 0.72 0.47
C TYR A 17 10.39 0.41 1.79
N ALA A 18 9.47 -0.56 1.80
CA ALA A 18 8.76 -0.96 3.01
C ALA A 18 9.71 -1.46 4.10
N GLN A 19 10.64 -2.36 3.77
CA GLN A 19 11.63 -2.85 4.72
C GLN A 19 12.39 -1.69 5.38
N LYS A 20 12.96 -0.79 4.56
CA LYS A 20 13.73 0.34 5.07
C LYS A 20 12.92 1.23 6.00
N LEU A 21 11.69 1.53 5.64
CA LEU A 21 10.82 2.39 6.45
C LEU A 21 10.44 1.76 7.79
N LEU A 22 10.12 0.47 7.77
CA LEU A 22 9.64 -0.27 8.95
C LEU A 22 10.80 -0.58 9.91
N GLU A 23 11.94 -1.03 9.40
CA GLU A 23 13.06 -1.52 10.21
C GLU A 23 14.09 -0.44 10.59
N GLU A 24 14.33 0.54 9.72
CA GLU A 24 15.37 1.55 9.94
C GLU A 24 14.83 2.91 10.38
N LEU A 25 13.65 3.31 9.89
CA LEU A 25 13.13 4.68 10.06
C LEU A 25 11.94 4.81 11.03
N ASN A 26 11.46 3.70 11.60
CA ASN A 26 10.31 3.70 12.52
C ASN A 26 9.08 4.44 11.94
N GLU A 27 8.80 4.22 10.65
CA GLU A 27 7.63 4.76 9.96
C GLU A 27 6.49 3.74 9.89
N VAL A 28 5.29 4.24 9.62
CA VAL A 28 4.14 3.44 9.20
C VAL A 28 4.05 3.44 7.68
N VAL A 29 3.78 2.29 7.07
CA VAL A 29 3.70 2.09 5.62
C VAL A 29 2.30 1.64 5.22
N LEU A 30 1.69 2.33 4.26
CA LEU A 30 0.46 1.91 3.59
C LEU A 30 0.77 1.55 2.13
N ILE A 31 0.51 0.30 1.74
CA ILE A 31 0.66 -0.18 0.36
C ILE A 31 -0.73 -0.39 -0.25
N VAL A 32 -0.94 0.20 -1.43
CA VAL A 32 -2.22 0.21 -2.13
C VAL A 32 -2.03 -0.30 -3.56
N PRO A 33 -1.93 -1.63 -3.77
CA PRO A 33 -1.71 -2.22 -5.08
C PRO A 33 -2.95 -2.19 -5.98
N PHE A 34 -2.74 -2.17 -7.31
CA PHE A 34 -3.81 -2.37 -8.30
C PHE A 34 -3.62 -3.65 -9.14
N TYR A 35 -2.41 -3.90 -9.66
CA TYR A 35 -2.15 -5.08 -10.49
C TYR A 35 -1.85 -6.36 -9.70
N GLU A 36 -1.89 -6.30 -8.37
CA GLU A 36 -1.58 -7.42 -7.48
C GLU A 36 -2.68 -7.60 -6.44
N THR A 37 -2.88 -8.84 -6.00
CA THR A 37 -3.76 -9.14 -4.86
C THR A 37 -3.05 -8.81 -3.54
N LEU A 38 -3.82 -8.58 -2.47
CA LEU A 38 -3.24 -8.35 -1.14
C LEU A 38 -2.40 -9.55 -0.67
N GLY A 39 -2.82 -10.78 -1.02
CA GLY A 39 -2.08 -12.01 -0.71
C GLY A 39 -0.71 -12.07 -1.39
N SER A 40 -0.66 -11.74 -2.69
CA SER A 40 0.61 -11.68 -3.42
C SER A 40 1.54 -10.59 -2.90
N VAL A 41 1.02 -9.43 -2.48
CA VAL A 41 1.87 -8.38 -1.87
C VAL A 41 2.45 -8.85 -0.54
N ARG A 42 1.65 -9.50 0.32
CA ARG A 42 2.13 -10.09 1.57
C ARG A 42 3.21 -11.15 1.32
N GLU A 43 3.01 -12.01 0.32
CA GLU A 43 4.01 -13.00 -0.07
C GLU A 43 5.31 -12.34 -0.54
N MET A 44 5.23 -11.33 -1.41
CA MET A 44 6.44 -10.64 -1.90
C MET A 44 7.20 -9.91 -0.78
N LEU A 45 6.50 -9.39 0.24
CA LEU A 45 7.11 -8.76 1.41
C LEU A 45 7.75 -9.76 2.38
N SER A 46 7.32 -11.03 2.40
CA SER A 46 7.82 -12.03 3.36
C SER A 46 8.93 -12.93 2.82
N ILE A 47 9.32 -12.75 1.54
CA ILE A 47 10.33 -13.59 0.89
C ILE A 47 11.54 -12.80 0.39
N GLY A 48 12.66 -13.51 0.21
CA GLY A 48 13.89 -12.97 -0.36
C GLY A 48 14.75 -12.20 0.65
N HIS A 49 15.74 -11.46 0.14
CA HIS A 49 16.71 -10.73 0.96
C HIS A 49 16.16 -9.44 1.60
N ARG A 50 14.93 -9.07 1.26
CA ARG A 50 14.19 -7.90 1.77
C ARG A 50 12.95 -8.32 2.57
N ALA A 51 12.92 -9.57 3.02
CA ALA A 51 11.81 -10.11 3.76
C ALA A 51 11.62 -9.37 5.09
N ILE A 52 10.37 -9.06 5.41
CA ILE A 52 9.93 -8.57 6.71
C ILE A 52 8.95 -9.58 7.33
N ASP A 53 8.80 -9.53 8.65
CA ASP A 53 7.70 -10.24 9.33
C ASP A 53 6.38 -9.49 9.10
N VAL A 54 5.69 -9.83 8.02
CA VAL A 54 4.46 -9.14 7.61
C VAL A 54 3.38 -9.23 8.69
N GLU A 55 3.23 -10.39 9.33
CA GLU A 55 2.22 -10.60 10.37
C GLU A 55 2.51 -9.73 11.59
N GLU A 56 3.76 -9.68 12.04
CA GLU A 56 4.18 -8.79 13.13
C GLU A 56 3.92 -7.32 12.76
N GLN A 57 4.33 -6.87 11.57
CA GLN A 57 4.17 -5.47 11.17
C GLN A 57 2.70 -5.06 11.01
N GLU A 58 1.82 -5.94 10.53
CA GLU A 58 0.36 -5.68 10.48
C GLU A 58 -0.25 -5.66 11.89
N ASN A 59 0.16 -6.58 12.78
CA ASN A 59 -0.31 -6.64 14.17
C ASN A 59 0.10 -5.41 15.00
N LEU A 60 1.33 -4.94 14.78
CA LEU A 60 1.85 -3.69 15.37
C LEU A 60 1.25 -2.43 14.74
N LYS A 61 0.43 -2.58 13.69
CA LYS A 61 -0.12 -1.48 12.89
C LYS A 61 0.95 -0.56 12.29
N ASN A 62 2.11 -1.13 11.96
CA ASN A 62 3.16 -0.44 11.21
C ASN A 62 2.97 -0.61 9.71
N LEU A 63 2.34 -1.70 9.28
CA LEU A 63 2.08 -2.01 7.88
C LEU A 63 0.58 -2.14 7.62
N PHE A 64 0.10 -1.51 6.54
CA PHE A 64 -1.26 -1.64 6.04
C PHE A 64 -1.22 -1.98 4.56
N ILE A 65 -2.04 -2.94 4.12
CA ILE A 65 -2.13 -3.34 2.71
C ILE A 65 -3.61 -3.33 2.30
N HIS A 66 -4.00 -2.35 1.49
CA HIS A 66 -5.39 -2.11 1.09
C HIS A 66 -5.60 -2.27 -0.41
N ASP A 67 -6.75 -2.77 -0.83
CA ASP A 67 -7.09 -2.83 -2.25
C ASP A 67 -7.26 -1.42 -2.83
N SER A 68 -6.64 -1.12 -3.97
CA SER A 68 -6.71 0.22 -4.56
C SER A 68 -8.09 0.61 -5.06
N VAL A 69 -8.93 -0.33 -5.51
CA VAL A 69 -10.29 -0.02 -5.97
C VAL A 69 -11.12 0.40 -4.77
N ASP A 70 -11.05 -0.37 -3.68
CA ASP A 70 -11.73 0.00 -2.43
C ASP A 70 -11.16 1.29 -1.85
N GLU A 71 -9.85 1.47 -1.88
CA GLU A 71 -9.18 2.62 -1.29
C GLU A 71 -9.55 3.95 -2.00
N TYR A 72 -9.68 3.94 -3.33
CA TYR A 72 -9.94 5.17 -4.10
C TYR A 72 -11.40 5.36 -4.49
N PHE A 73 -12.16 4.27 -4.67
CA PHE A 73 -13.53 4.31 -5.17
C PHE A 73 -14.54 3.68 -4.21
N GLY A 74 -14.08 3.16 -3.07
CA GLY A 74 -14.95 2.80 -1.96
C GLY A 74 -15.64 4.03 -1.36
N ASN A 75 -16.54 3.78 -0.40
CA ASN A 75 -17.28 4.83 0.29
C ASN A 75 -16.33 5.79 1.04
N GLU A 76 -16.80 7.01 1.36
CA GLU A 76 -16.05 8.10 2.04
C GLU A 76 -15.26 7.68 3.30
N ILE A 77 -15.61 6.54 3.89
CA ILE A 77 -14.98 5.87 5.05
C ILE A 77 -13.46 5.70 4.89
N VAL A 78 -12.92 5.62 3.66
CA VAL A 78 -11.48 5.41 3.44
C VAL A 78 -10.63 6.65 3.73
N MET A 79 -11.09 7.86 3.42
CA MET A 79 -10.30 9.06 3.78
C MET A 79 -10.21 9.23 5.31
N ASP A 80 -11.27 8.85 6.01
CA ASP A 80 -11.28 8.81 7.47
C ASP A 80 -10.36 7.71 8.02
N SER A 81 -10.19 6.60 7.29
CA SER A 81 -9.26 5.53 7.68
C SER A 81 -7.81 6.02 7.67
N ARG A 82 -7.37 6.77 6.65
CA ARG A 82 -6.00 7.32 6.60
C ARG A 82 -5.71 8.31 7.72
N LYS A 83 -6.66 9.20 8.01
CA LYS A 83 -6.52 10.15 9.14
C LYS A 83 -6.41 9.40 10.46
N LYS A 84 -7.21 8.34 10.63
CA LYS A 84 -7.13 7.49 11.83
C LYS A 84 -5.77 6.80 11.94
N ILE A 85 -5.27 6.21 10.85
CA ILE A 85 -3.93 5.59 10.82
C ILE A 85 -2.84 6.62 11.16
N LEU A 86 -2.90 7.81 10.57
CA LEU A 86 -1.94 8.88 10.84
C LEU A 86 -1.99 9.33 12.31
N ASN A 87 -3.17 9.51 12.88
CA ASN A 87 -3.31 9.88 14.29
C ASN A 87 -2.76 8.78 15.21
N GLU A 88 -3.08 7.51 14.94
CA GLU A 88 -2.52 6.38 15.69
C GLU A 88 -0.99 6.32 15.54
N ALA A 89 -0.43 6.61 14.36
CA ALA A 89 1.02 6.66 14.15
C ALA A 89 1.68 7.75 15.00
N ILE A 90 1.09 8.95 15.04
CA ILE A 90 1.56 10.07 15.88
C ILE A 90 1.50 9.70 17.37
N GLU A 91 0.39 9.13 17.82
CA GLU A 91 0.21 8.69 19.21
C GLU A 91 1.22 7.63 19.64
N ASN A 92 1.64 6.76 18.71
CA ASN A 92 2.65 5.72 18.94
C ASN A 92 4.10 6.21 18.71
N GLY A 93 4.32 7.51 18.49
CA GLY A 93 5.67 8.07 18.34
C GLY A 93 6.39 7.63 17.07
N LYS A 94 5.65 7.44 15.97
CA LYS A 94 6.21 7.11 14.66
C LYS A 94 6.81 8.35 14.00
N GLU A 95 7.92 8.16 13.29
CA GLU A 95 8.66 9.26 12.64
C GLU A 95 8.00 9.72 11.33
N GLY A 96 7.12 8.88 10.76
CA GLY A 96 6.49 9.16 9.48
C GLY A 96 5.36 8.20 9.11
N PHE A 97 4.58 8.62 8.12
CA PHE A 97 3.55 7.82 7.47
C PHE A 97 3.75 7.91 5.95
N SER A 98 4.09 6.78 5.35
CA SER A 98 4.45 6.67 3.94
C SER A 98 3.43 5.84 3.18
N VAL A 99 3.11 6.26 1.94
CA VAL A 99 2.12 5.57 1.10
C VAL A 99 2.73 5.17 -0.23
N VAL A 100 2.68 3.88 -0.57
CA VAL A 100 3.01 3.33 -1.89
C VAL A 100 1.71 2.97 -2.59
N ALA A 101 1.34 3.73 -3.61
CA ALA A 101 0.00 3.70 -4.18
C ALA A 101 0.03 3.61 -5.72
N ASP A 102 -0.74 2.69 -6.29
CA ASP A 102 -0.84 2.48 -7.73
C ASP A 102 -2.05 3.22 -8.33
N MET A 103 -1.83 4.02 -9.37
CA MET A 103 -2.88 4.79 -10.05
C MET A 103 -3.62 4.00 -11.14
N GLY A 104 -3.29 2.73 -11.39
CA GLY A 104 -3.92 1.89 -12.42
C GLY A 104 -5.44 1.79 -12.30
N SER A 105 -5.95 1.81 -11.07
CA SER A 105 -7.38 1.79 -10.71
C SER A 105 -8.16 2.97 -11.31
N PHE A 106 -7.55 4.16 -11.44
CA PHE A 106 -8.19 5.33 -12.07
C PHE A 106 -8.43 5.13 -13.57
N PHE A 107 -7.55 4.41 -14.25
CA PHE A 107 -7.74 4.07 -15.66
C PHE A 107 -8.83 2.99 -15.82
N PHE A 108 -8.90 2.05 -14.88
CA PHE A 108 -9.95 1.03 -14.82
C PHE A 108 -11.33 1.65 -14.62
N GLN A 109 -11.51 2.51 -13.60
CA GLN A 109 -12.77 3.23 -13.33
C GLN A 109 -13.29 3.97 -14.57
N ARG A 110 -12.42 4.74 -15.25
CA ARG A 110 -12.76 5.47 -16.47
C ARG A 110 -13.21 4.56 -17.60
N SER A 111 -12.66 3.35 -17.69
CA SER A 111 -13.01 2.38 -18.71
C SER A 111 -14.36 1.74 -18.42
N CYS A 112 -14.63 1.38 -17.16
CA CYS A 112 -15.95 0.89 -16.72
C CYS A 112 -17.07 1.91 -16.99
N GLN A 113 -16.85 3.19 -16.70
CA GLN A 113 -17.83 4.25 -16.97
C GLN A 113 -18.17 4.43 -18.45
N LYS A 114 -17.25 4.11 -19.38
CA LYS A 114 -17.52 4.17 -20.82
C LYS A 114 -18.43 3.04 -21.29
N VAL A 115 -18.36 1.86 -20.67
CA VAL A 115 -19.16 0.69 -21.05
C VAL A 115 -20.60 0.81 -20.55
N VAL A 116 -20.83 1.51 -19.44
CA VAL A 116 -22.17 1.68 -18.83
C VAL A 116 -23.00 2.79 -19.49
N ARG A 117 -22.40 3.63 -20.34
CA ARG A 117 -23.13 4.59 -21.18
C ARG A 117 -23.53 3.95 -22.51
N VAL A 118 -24.63 3.19 -22.50
CA VAL A 118 -25.35 2.76 -23.72
C VAL A 118 -26.77 3.32 -23.66
#